data_AF-A0A962GGT1-F1
#
_entry.id   AF-A0A962GGT1-F1
#
_cell.length_a   1.000
_cell.length_b   1.000
_cell.length_c   1.000
_cell.angle_alpha   90.00
_cell.angle_beta   90.00
_cell.angle_gamma   90.00
#
_symmetry.space_group_name_H-M   'P 1'
#
loop_
_entity.id
_entity.type
_entity.pdbx_description
1 polymer ?
#
loop_
_entity_poly.entity_id
_entity_poly.type
_entity_poly.pdbx_seq_one_letter_code
_entity_poly.pdbx_strand_id
1 'polypeptide(L)'
;AVAGFTMETLDVEVESNQLVIRGRQPEEDEERVYLHRGIAGRQFQRSFVLADGIEVRGASLDNGLLHIDLERVIPESSARKIEIQGVKKNGVLPKAIDVEASDSEEKKGKRGE
;
A
#
# COMPACT_ATOMS: atom_id res chain seq x y z
N ALA A 1 2.67 -0.46 26.60
CA ALA A 1 3.42 0.55 27.36
C ALA A 1 4.81 0.68 26.78
N VAL A 2 5.33 1.90 26.71
CA VAL A 2 6.65 2.28 26.19
C VAL A 2 7.41 3.11 27.23
N ALA A 3 7.24 2.77 28.50
CA ALA A 3 7.91 3.46 29.60
C ALA A 3 9.44 3.43 29.40
N GLY A 4 10.09 4.57 29.64
CA GLY A 4 11.53 4.73 29.43
C GLY A 4 11.94 5.16 28.01
N PHE A 5 10.99 5.38 27.11
CA PHE A 5 11.23 5.97 25.80
C PHE A 5 10.73 7.42 25.74
N THR A 6 11.54 8.31 25.15
CA THR A 6 11.16 9.68 24.79
C THR A 6 10.60 9.72 23.37
N MET A 7 10.00 10.86 22.99
CA MET A 7 9.52 11.09 21.62
C MET A 7 10.64 10.95 20.58
N GLU A 8 11.89 11.29 20.89
CA GLU A 8 13.00 11.16 19.92
C GLU A 8 13.45 9.71 19.72
N THR A 9 13.22 8.86 20.73
CA THR A 9 13.60 7.45 20.72
C THR A 9 12.49 6.52 20.22
N LEU A 10 11.30 7.06 19.95
CA LEU A 10 10.17 6.35 19.37
C LEU A 10 9.98 6.76 17.92
N ASP A 11 9.62 5.79 17.11
CA ASP A 11 9.33 5.96 15.69
C ASP A 11 8.01 5.23 15.38
N VAL A 12 7.12 5.93 14.68
CA VAL A 12 5.78 5.44 14.34
C VAL A 12 5.54 5.74 12.87
N GLU A 13 5.42 4.68 12.07
CA GLU A 13 5.29 4.78 10.62
C GLU A 13 4.14 3.91 10.14
N VAL A 14 3.49 4.35 9.07
CA VAL A 14 2.54 3.53 8.31
C VAL A 14 3.16 3.25 6.95
N GLU A 15 3.38 1.97 6.64
CA GLU A 15 3.86 1.53 5.34
C GLU A 15 2.80 0.61 4.71
N SER A 16 2.25 1.02 3.57
CA SER A 16 1.13 0.35 2.92
C SER A 16 -0.09 0.21 3.86
N ASN A 17 -0.36 -0.98 4.39
CA ASN A 17 -1.41 -1.25 5.37
C ASN A 17 -0.85 -1.71 6.73
N GLN A 18 0.43 -1.46 7.02
CA GLN A 18 1.03 -1.83 8.29
C GLN A 18 1.41 -0.60 9.11
N LEU A 19 0.95 -0.56 10.35
CA LEU A 19 1.45 0.36 11.37
C LEU A 19 2.65 -0.29 12.06
N VAL A 20 3.81 0.36 11.98
CA VAL A 20 5.06 -0.08 12.60
C VAL A 20 5.45 0.91 13.69
N ILE A 21 5.68 0.40 14.89
CA ILE A 21 6.11 1.16 16.06
C ILE A 21 7.46 0.61 16.50
N ARG A 22 8.47 1.48 16.54
CA ARG A 22 9.83 1.14 16.96
C ARG A 22 10.23 1.99 18.16
N GLY A 23 10.95 1.39 19.09
CA GLY A 23 11.65 2.09 20.16
C GLY A 23 13.13 1.75 20.11
N ARG A 24 13.98 2.76 20.01
CA ARG A 24 15.44 2.62 20.00
C ARG A 24 16.04 3.39 21.17
N GLN A 25 16.65 2.70 22.12
CA GLN A 25 17.50 3.36 23.11
C GLN A 25 18.89 3.59 22.50
N PRO A 26 19.48 4.79 22.67
CA PRO A 26 20.90 4.98 22.41
C PRO A 26 21.71 4.03 23.30
N GLU A 27 22.87 3.59 22.80
CA GLU A 27 23.79 2.76 23.59
C GLU A 27 24.15 3.51 24.87
N GLU A 28 23.99 2.84 26.02
CA GLU A 28 24.35 3.42 27.32
C GLU A 28 25.87 3.37 27.49
N ASP A 29 26.46 4.47 27.97
CA ASP A 29 27.88 4.50 28.35
C ASP A 29 28.20 3.36 29.32
N GLU A 30 29.20 2.55 28.96
CA GLU A 30 29.64 1.35 29.71
C GLU A 30 30.08 1.66 31.16
N GLU A 31 30.29 2.94 31.50
CA GLU A 31 30.72 3.41 32.83
C GLU A 31 29.60 3.53 33.87
N ARG A 32 28.31 3.36 33.50
CA ARG A 32 27.21 3.47 34.47
C ARG A 32 27.07 2.22 35.33
N VAL A 33 27.44 2.34 36.60
CA VAL A 33 27.29 1.27 37.61
C VAL A 33 25.89 1.30 38.22
N TYR A 34 25.11 0.23 38.00
CA TYR A 34 23.77 0.06 38.58
C TYR A 34 23.81 -0.99 39.71
N LEU A 35 23.15 -0.72 40.86
CA LEU A 35 23.00 -1.69 41.94
C LEU A 35 22.00 -2.80 41.59
N HIS A 36 20.89 -2.47 40.91
CA HIS A 36 19.93 -3.42 40.34
C HIS A 36 19.17 -2.75 39.18
N ARG A 37 19.02 -3.45 38.04
CA ARG A 37 18.30 -2.96 36.85
C ARG A 37 17.18 -3.93 36.48
N GLY A 38 15.97 -3.65 36.97
CA GLY A 38 14.80 -4.52 36.76
C GLY A 38 14.17 -4.43 35.36
N ILE A 39 14.26 -3.27 34.69
CA ILE A 39 13.70 -3.05 33.36
C ILE A 39 14.68 -2.20 32.56
N ALA A 40 15.54 -2.86 31.80
CA ALA A 40 16.32 -2.18 30.76
C ALA A 40 15.39 -1.78 29.62
N GLY A 41 15.51 -0.55 29.12
CA GLY A 41 14.73 -0.03 27.99
C GLY A 41 15.13 -0.70 26.67
N ARG A 42 14.89 -2.01 26.56
CA ARG A 42 15.25 -2.81 25.39
C ARG A 42 14.62 -2.21 24.14
N GLN A 43 15.42 -2.15 23.07
CA GLN A 43 14.90 -1.80 21.76
C GLN A 43 13.77 -2.76 21.36
N PHE A 44 12.76 -2.24 20.68
CA PHE A 44 11.64 -3.06 20.23
C PHE A 44 11.11 -2.59 18.87
N GLN A 45 10.47 -3.53 18.19
CA GLN A 45 9.61 -3.25 17.03
C GLN A 45 8.32 -4.04 17.19
N ARG A 46 7.19 -3.40 16.89
CA ARG A 46 5.87 -4.01 16.80
C ARG A 46 5.21 -3.56 15.51
N SER A 47 4.62 -4.51 14.81
CA SER A 47 3.92 -4.26 13.55
C SER A 47 2.49 -4.75 13.68
N PHE A 48 1.55 -3.94 13.21
CA PHE A 48 0.12 -4.22 13.23
C PHE A 48 -0.41 -4.08 11.81
N VAL A 49 -1.19 -5.06 11.36
CA VAL A 49 -1.89 -4.97 10.07
C VAL A 49 -3.15 -4.15 10.26
N LEU A 50 -3.31 -3.09 9.47
CA LEU A 50 -4.50 -2.27 9.41
C LEU A 50 -5.51 -2.90 8.44
N ALA A 51 -6.77 -2.93 8.85
CA ALA A 51 -7.86 -3.36 7.99
C ALA A 51 -8.20 -2.29 6.96
N ASP A 52 -8.91 -2.67 5.91
CA ASP A 52 -9.34 -1.74 4.86
C ASP A 52 -10.20 -0.60 5.43
N GLY A 53 -9.86 0.61 5.00
CA GLY A 53 -10.51 1.84 5.46
C GLY A 53 -10.11 2.27 6.87
N ILE A 54 -9.13 1.64 7.52
CA ILE A 54 -8.56 2.15 8.77
C ILE A 54 -7.37 3.08 8.47
N GLU A 55 -7.42 4.30 8.97
CA GLU A 55 -6.36 5.30 8.85
C GLU A 55 -5.85 5.73 10.24
N VAL A 56 -4.55 6.01 10.34
CA VAL A 56 -3.96 6.61 11.54
C VAL A 56 -4.17 8.13 11.48
N ARG A 57 -4.81 8.71 12.48
CA ARG A 57 -5.07 10.16 12.57
C ARG A 57 -4.08 10.90 13.43
N GLY A 58 -3.49 10.23 14.41
CA GLY A 58 -2.58 10.84 15.36
C GLY A 58 -1.88 9.81 16.21
N ALA A 59 -0.84 10.28 16.88
CA ALA A 59 -0.16 9.55 17.93
C ALA A 59 0.17 10.52 19.07
N SER A 60 0.00 10.09 20.31
CA SER A 60 0.37 10.88 21.48
C SER A 60 1.04 10.00 22.53
N LEU A 61 2.00 10.56 23.25
CA LEU A 61 2.73 9.88 24.32
C LEU A 61 2.42 10.57 25.64
N ASP A 62 1.81 9.85 26.57
CA ASP A 62 1.52 10.35 27.92
C ASP A 62 1.84 9.28 28.96
N ASN A 63 2.52 9.65 30.04
CA ASN A 63 2.84 8.77 31.17
C ASN A 63 3.44 7.39 30.77
N GLY A 64 4.26 7.35 29.71
CA GLY A 64 4.88 6.11 29.21
C GLY A 64 3.93 5.20 28.41
N LEU A 65 2.79 5.73 27.97
CA LEU A 65 1.81 5.08 27.12
C LEU A 65 1.74 5.80 25.77
N LEU A 66 1.99 5.05 24.70
CA LEU A 66 1.80 5.53 23.34
C LEU A 66 0.37 5.23 22.91
N HIS A 67 -0.39 6.28 22.66
CA HIS A 67 -1.75 6.25 22.11
C HIS A 67 -1.65 6.43 20.59
N ILE A 68 -2.36 5.58 19.86
CA ILE A 68 -2.49 5.69 18.40
C ILE A 68 -3.98 5.87 18.10
N ASP A 69 -4.32 7.00 17.48
CA ASP A 69 -5.68 7.32 17.10
C ASP A 69 -5.97 6.73 15.73
N LEU A 70 -6.92 5.80 15.67
CA LEU A 70 -7.35 5.12 14.45
C LEU A 70 -8.77 5.56 14.11
N GLU A 71 -9.00 5.91 12.84
CA GLU A 71 -10.32 6.21 12.32
C GLU A 71 -10.67 5.26 11.18
N ARG A 72 -11.95 4.85 11.10
CA ARG A 72 -12.47 4.11 9.96
C ARG A 72 -13.11 5.07 8.95
N VAL A 73 -12.45 5.27 7.82
CA VAL A 73 -13.00 5.98 6.66
C VAL A 73 -13.85 5.02 5.84
N ILE A 74 -15.16 5.28 5.82
CA ILE A 74 -16.10 4.59 4.93
C ILE A 74 -16.23 5.45 3.67
N PRO A 75 -15.82 4.96 2.49
CA PRO A 75 -15.95 5.74 1.26
C PRO A 75 -17.42 6.01 0.98
N GLU A 76 -17.74 7.27 0.69
CA GLU A 76 -19.06 7.64 0.22
C GLU A 76 -19.30 7.01 -1.16
N SER A 77 -20.46 6.39 -1.35
CA SER A 77 -20.79 5.73 -2.61
C SER A 77 -20.99 6.76 -3.72
N SER A 78 -20.03 6.87 -4.64
CA SER A 78 -20.14 7.66 -5.86
C SER A 78 -20.74 6.86 -7.03
N ALA A 79 -21.43 5.75 -6.74
CA ALA A 79 -22.01 4.89 -7.77
C ALA A 79 -23.04 5.68 -8.59
N ARG A 80 -22.80 5.80 -9.89
CA ARG A 80 -23.71 6.45 -10.83
C ARG A 80 -24.09 5.51 -11.95
N LYS A 81 -25.35 5.58 -12.36
CA LYS A 81 -25.84 4.86 -13.54
C LYS A 81 -25.19 5.46 -14.79
N ILE A 82 -24.59 4.61 -15.61
CA ILE A 82 -24.06 4.99 -16.92
C ILE A 82 -25.07 4.55 -17.97
N GLU A 83 -25.51 5.48 -18.82
CA GLU A 83 -26.36 5.14 -19.96
C GLU A 83 -25.54 4.40 -21.02
N ILE A 84 -26.01 3.22 -21.42
CA ILE A 84 -25.43 2.47 -22.53
C ILE A 84 -26.00 3.07 -23.82
N GLN A 85 -25.17 3.77 -24.58
CA GLN A 85 -25.56 4.25 -25.90
C GLN A 85 -25.50 3.09 -26.90
N GLY A 86 -26.62 2.86 -27.61
CA GLY A 86 -26.63 1.91 -28.72
C GLY A 86 -25.70 2.40 -29.82
N VAL A 87 -24.79 1.54 -30.28
CA VAL A 87 -23.97 1.81 -31.46
C VAL A 87 -24.92 1.96 -32.65
N LYS A 88 -25.18 3.19 -33.09
CA LYS A 88 -25.84 3.42 -34.38
C LYS A 88 -24.92 2.83 -35.44
N LYS A 89 -25.34 1.72 -36.04
CA LYS A 89 -24.73 1.17 -37.27
C LYS A 89 -24.99 2.15 -38.41
N ASN A 90 -24.32 3.30 -38.42
CA ASN A 90 -24.10 4.05 -39.64
C ASN A 90 -23.00 3.31 -40.41
N GLY A 91 -23.38 2.20 -41.05
CA GLY A 91 -22.80 1.64 -42.27
C GLY A 91 -21.29 1.50 -42.46
N VAL A 92 -20.44 1.74 -41.46
CA VAL A 92 -18.99 1.61 -41.56
C VAL A 92 -18.57 0.64 -40.48
N LEU A 93 -18.47 -0.64 -40.88
CA LEU A 93 -17.83 -1.67 -40.07
C LEU A 93 -16.41 -1.17 -39.70
N PRO A 94 -15.99 -1.23 -38.43
CA PRO A 94 -14.61 -0.99 -38.11
C PRO A 94 -13.78 -2.00 -38.89
N LYS A 95 -12.84 -1.51 -39.73
CA LYS A 95 -11.88 -2.39 -40.40
C LYS A 95 -11.09 -3.10 -39.30
N ALA A 96 -11.27 -4.42 -39.21
CA ALA A 96 -10.29 -5.24 -38.53
C ALA A 96 -8.95 -4.99 -39.20
N ILE A 97 -7.90 -4.82 -38.40
CA ILE A 97 -6.53 -4.77 -38.90
C ILE A 97 -6.22 -6.22 -39.27
N ASP A 98 -6.48 -6.57 -40.54
CA ASP A 98 -5.95 -7.80 -41.11
C ASP A 98 -4.44 -7.65 -41.15
N VAL A 99 -3.74 -8.45 -40.32
CA VAL A 99 -2.31 -8.66 -40.50
C VAL A 99 -2.18 -9.50 -41.76
N GLU A 100 -1.93 -8.84 -42.89
CA GLU A 100 -1.62 -9.51 -44.15
C GLU A 100 -0.37 -10.38 -43.95
N ALA A 101 -0.59 -11.69 -43.85
CA ALA A 101 0.46 -12.67 -44.08
C ALA A 101 0.79 -12.60 -45.58
N SER A 102 1.91 -11.95 -45.89
CA SER A 102 2.53 -11.99 -47.20
C SER A 102 2.93 -13.43 -47.51
N ASP A 103 2.17 -14.11 -48.37
CA ASP A 103 2.71 -15.17 -49.19
C ASP A 103 2.40 -14.88 -50.66
N SER A 104 3.48 -14.66 -51.39
CA SER A 104 3.57 -14.30 -52.79
C SER A 104 2.98 -15.37 -53.72
N GLU A 105 2.08 -14.95 -54.62
CA GLU A 105 1.71 -15.69 -55.82
C GLU A 105 2.89 -15.78 -56.80
N GLU A 106 3.14 -16.97 -57.37
CA GLU A 106 3.67 -17.04 -58.73
C GLU A 106 2.89 -18.03 -59.62
N LYS A 107 1.98 -17.43 -60.40
CA LYS A 107 1.62 -17.67 -61.82
C LYS A 107 1.53 -19.11 -62.37
N LYS A 108 0.26 -19.52 -62.55
CA LYS A 108 -0.50 -19.59 -63.83
C LYS A 108 0.21 -20.04 -65.13
N GLY A 109 -0.30 -21.13 -65.70
CA GLY A 109 -0.34 -21.42 -67.15
C GLY A 109 -1.25 -22.64 -67.39
N LYS A 110 -2.55 -22.51 -67.72
CA LYS A 110 -3.25 -22.06 -68.96
C LYS A 110 -3.25 -23.10 -70.10
N ARG A 111 -4.47 -23.33 -70.62
CA ARG A 111 -4.90 -24.07 -71.83
C ARG A 111 -5.10 -25.57 -71.55
N GLY A 112 -6.22 -26.20 -71.83
CA GLY A 112 -7.30 -25.88 -72.78
C GLY A 112 -7.55 -27.14 -73.59
N GLU A 113 -8.83 -27.49 -73.72
CA GLU A 113 -9.41 -28.67 -74.42
C GLU A 113 -9.40 -30.00 -73.66
#